data_AF-A0A7V2MI04-F1
#
_entry.id   AF-A0A7V2MI04-F1
#
_cell.length_a   1.000
_cell.length_b   1.000
_cell.length_c   1.000
_cell.angle_alpha   90.00
_cell.angle_beta   90.00
_cell.angle_gamma   90.00
#
_symmetry.space_group_name_H-M   'P 1'
#
loop_
_entity.id
_entity.type
_entity.pdbx_description
1 polymer ?
#
loop_
_entity_poly.entity_id
_entity_poly.type
_entity_poly.pdbx_seq_one_letter_code
_entity_poly.pdbx_strand_id
1 'polypeptide(L)'
;MNPRRDFLKSASTTVLTTNLFTGRVKGANDRIRSAFIGMGRMGRGNLNAAMKQDNLEVAAVCDVYKPHLDQAVQLTEGKAKGIKDFREILADKSIDAVCISTPDHWHAYMTVEACKAGKDVYVEKPVCVTVEEGVKMVQAARKYRRVVQAGTMQRSGVHFQKAVEVVKSGEIGQVTFVRTWNYSNAPKEGIGNPPDAQPPADLDWDLWLGPAPLRPFNANRFGVDPKAFSHFRWFWDYAGGMMTDWGIHLLDIVQMAFDEAMPSAITAIGNKYWLTDNRETPDTLQVTYEYPGFLATYENRNANAQSMFGKSYGITFHGTKGTLFVDRSLFLVIPEKGASFTEREVKSSNNANVAHWANFLECIKTRQKPVSDIEVCQRSTTTCLLGNIALRTRLRVDFDANRWTAAQSEARKMFSREERKPWKIVV
;
A
#
# COMPACT_ATOMS: atom_id res chain seq x y z
N MET A 1 52.62 41.44 -21.73
CA MET A 1 52.26 40.56 -20.59
C MET A 1 50.75 40.41 -20.55
N ASN A 2 50.29 39.16 -20.56
CA ASN A 2 48.96 38.57 -20.35
C ASN A 2 47.63 39.31 -20.69
N PRO A 3 46.74 38.68 -21.50
CA PRO A 3 45.38 39.12 -21.81
C PRO A 3 44.27 38.35 -21.05
N ARG A 4 43.00 38.77 -21.26
CA ARG A 4 41.67 38.08 -21.08
C ARG A 4 41.00 38.26 -19.70
N ARG A 5 39.83 38.92 -19.61
CA ARG A 5 38.42 38.45 -19.83
C ARG A 5 38.09 37.20 -19.02
N ASP A 6 37.12 37.32 -18.10
CA ASP A 6 36.09 36.34 -17.72
C ASP A 6 35.12 37.05 -16.75
N PHE A 7 33.95 37.55 -17.19
CA PHE A 7 32.69 36.85 -17.49
C PHE A 7 32.16 36.00 -16.33
N LEU A 8 31.30 36.63 -15.52
CA LEU A 8 30.41 35.98 -14.56
C LEU A 8 29.53 34.94 -15.29
N LYS A 9 29.83 33.65 -15.06
CA LYS A 9 28.92 32.55 -15.36
C LYS A 9 28.51 31.88 -14.06
N SER A 10 27.22 31.98 -13.78
CA SER A 10 26.48 31.17 -12.84
C SER A 10 26.76 29.68 -13.09
N ALA A 11 27.20 28.97 -12.04
CA ALA A 11 27.16 27.53 -11.99
C ALA A 11 26.37 27.14 -10.74
N SER A 12 25.10 26.86 -10.93
CA SER A 12 24.23 26.19 -9.98
C SER A 12 24.80 24.78 -9.78
N THR A 13 25.52 24.56 -8.69
CA THR A 13 25.97 23.22 -8.29
C THR A 13 24.77 22.42 -7.80
N THR A 14 24.22 21.58 -8.68
CA THR A 14 23.39 20.44 -8.28
C THR A 14 24.29 19.50 -7.49
N VAL A 15 24.18 19.53 -6.16
CA VAL A 15 24.86 18.56 -5.29
C VAL A 15 24.15 17.23 -5.44
N LEU A 16 24.68 16.37 -6.31
CA LEU A 16 24.38 14.95 -6.30
C LEU A 16 25.15 14.35 -5.11
N THR A 17 24.53 14.22 -3.94
CA THR A 17 25.15 13.54 -2.79
C THR A 17 25.22 12.04 -3.06
N THR A 18 26.31 11.57 -3.64
CA THR A 18 26.73 10.17 -3.60
C THR A 18 27.23 9.85 -2.19
N ASN A 19 26.34 9.33 -1.33
CA ASN A 19 26.72 8.84 0.00
C ASN A 19 27.52 7.54 -0.13
N LEU A 20 28.85 7.67 -0.22
CA LEU A 20 29.80 6.59 0.02
C LEU A 20 29.94 6.41 1.54
N PHE A 21 29.29 5.38 2.08
CA PHE A 21 29.39 5.02 3.50
C PHE A 21 30.70 4.27 3.78
N THR A 22 31.60 4.90 4.53
CA THR A 22 32.72 4.24 5.19
C THR A 22 32.21 3.45 6.40
N GLY A 23 32.46 2.15 6.41
CA GLY A 23 32.00 1.21 7.44
C GLY A 23 32.54 1.55 8.84
N ARG A 24 31.61 1.75 9.78
CA ARG A 24 31.84 1.51 11.21
C ARG A 24 31.14 0.19 11.57
N VAL A 25 31.92 -0.73 12.13
CA VAL A 25 31.43 -2.00 12.69
C VAL A 25 30.39 -1.69 13.78
N LYS A 26 29.16 -2.18 13.59
CA LYS A 26 27.98 -1.91 14.44
C LYS A 26 28.00 -2.82 15.67
N GLY A 27 27.78 -2.23 16.85
CA GLY A 27 27.68 -2.94 18.13
C GLY A 27 26.26 -3.45 18.39
N ALA A 28 26.12 -4.33 19.39
CA ALA A 28 24.83 -4.90 19.81
C ALA A 28 23.75 -3.85 20.21
N ASN A 29 24.17 -2.62 20.52
CA ASN A 29 23.29 -1.49 20.87
C ASN A 29 22.68 -0.75 19.67
N ASP A 30 22.96 -1.15 18.41
CA ASP A 30 22.49 -0.47 17.20
C ASP A 30 21.26 -1.15 16.52
N ARG A 31 20.67 -2.17 17.16
CA ARG A 31 19.52 -2.92 16.63
C ARG A 31 18.20 -2.21 16.96
N ILE A 32 17.31 -2.15 15.97
CA ILE A 32 15.95 -1.63 16.15
C ILE A 32 15.07 -2.77 16.65
N ARG A 33 14.57 -2.64 17.88
CA ARG A 33 13.75 -3.65 18.54
C ARG A 33 12.30 -3.50 18.11
N SER A 34 11.83 -4.43 17.31
CA SER A 34 10.57 -4.32 16.58
C SER A 34 9.57 -5.39 17.01
N ALA A 35 8.28 -5.02 16.97
CA ALA A 35 7.19 -5.98 17.15
C ALA A 35 6.27 -6.02 15.93
N PHE A 36 5.62 -7.17 15.72
CA PHE A 36 4.78 -7.39 14.54
C PHE A 36 3.35 -7.72 14.97
N ILE A 37 2.38 -6.97 14.46
CA ILE A 37 0.97 -7.02 14.84
C ILE A 37 0.15 -7.48 13.62
N GLY A 38 -0.58 -8.59 13.76
CA GLY A 38 -1.34 -9.26 12.69
C GLY A 38 -0.49 -10.25 11.91
N MET A 39 -0.47 -11.52 12.35
CA MET A 39 0.38 -12.62 11.87
C MET A 39 -0.33 -13.60 10.92
N GLY A 40 -1.28 -13.07 10.14
CA GLY A 40 -1.76 -13.73 8.93
C GLY A 40 -0.67 -13.81 7.84
N ARG A 41 -1.06 -14.23 6.63
CA ARG A 41 -0.13 -14.48 5.52
C ARG A 41 0.81 -13.31 5.20
N MET A 42 0.31 -12.08 5.15
CA MET A 42 1.14 -10.89 4.89
C MET A 42 2.05 -10.56 6.07
N GLY A 43 1.55 -10.60 7.30
CA GLY A 43 2.37 -10.37 8.49
C GLY A 43 3.56 -11.32 8.59
N ARG A 44 3.36 -12.61 8.31
CA ARG A 44 4.46 -13.59 8.22
C ARG A 44 5.42 -13.31 7.06
N GLY A 45 4.90 -12.82 5.93
CA GLY A 45 5.72 -12.37 4.80
C GLY A 45 6.63 -11.19 5.19
N ASN A 46 6.08 -10.20 5.88
CA ASN A 46 6.82 -9.06 6.41
C ASN A 46 7.84 -9.47 7.46
N LEU A 47 7.47 -10.35 8.39
CA LEU A 47 8.38 -10.92 9.38
C LEU A 47 9.59 -11.59 8.71
N ASN A 48 9.35 -12.46 7.71
CA ASN A 48 10.40 -13.12 6.96
C ASN A 48 11.30 -12.17 6.16
N ALA A 49 10.76 -11.07 5.63
CA ALA A 49 11.55 -10.05 4.95
C ALA A 49 12.38 -9.21 5.93
N ALA A 50 11.80 -8.88 7.10
CA ALA A 50 12.45 -8.11 8.16
C ALA A 50 13.58 -8.87 8.85
N MET A 51 13.43 -10.18 9.10
CA MET A 51 14.48 -11.02 9.70
C MET A 51 15.73 -11.18 8.83
N LYS A 52 15.69 -10.73 7.57
CA LYS A 52 16.88 -10.64 6.70
C LYS A 52 17.71 -9.38 6.94
N GLN A 53 17.29 -8.50 7.85
CA GLN A 53 18.01 -7.28 8.22
C GLN A 53 18.82 -7.52 9.50
N ASP A 54 20.15 -7.43 9.41
CA ASP A 54 21.06 -7.68 10.56
C ASP A 54 20.87 -6.69 11.72
N ASN A 55 20.31 -5.52 11.43
CA ASN A 55 20.08 -4.44 12.38
C ASN A 55 18.64 -4.39 12.94
N LEU A 56 17.88 -5.48 12.79
CA LEU A 56 16.55 -5.62 13.38
C LEU A 56 16.55 -6.76 14.41
N GLU A 57 15.88 -6.53 15.54
CA GLU A 57 15.55 -7.57 16.51
C GLU A 57 14.03 -7.73 16.56
N VAL A 58 13.52 -8.97 16.44
CA VAL A 58 12.10 -9.27 16.62
C VAL A 58 11.82 -9.54 18.08
N ALA A 59 11.31 -8.55 18.81
CA ALA A 59 11.03 -8.69 20.25
C ALA A 59 9.69 -9.37 20.54
N ALA A 60 8.67 -9.08 19.73
CA ALA A 60 7.33 -9.63 19.94
C ALA A 60 6.57 -9.84 18.62
N VAL A 61 5.67 -10.80 18.64
CA VAL A 61 4.69 -11.06 17.59
C VAL A 61 3.29 -11.09 18.20
N CYS A 62 2.29 -10.61 17.47
CA CYS A 62 0.95 -10.44 17.97
C CYS A 62 -0.14 -10.82 16.99
N ASP A 63 -1.09 -11.61 17.46
CA ASP A 63 -2.30 -11.96 16.74
C ASP A 63 -3.42 -12.36 17.71
N VAL A 64 -4.65 -12.06 17.34
CA VAL A 64 -5.86 -12.42 18.09
C VAL A 64 -6.31 -13.86 17.85
N TYR A 65 -5.74 -14.51 16.83
CA TYR A 65 -5.97 -15.90 16.49
C TYR A 65 -4.75 -16.74 16.89
N LYS A 66 -4.93 -17.62 17.89
CA LYS A 66 -3.82 -18.39 18.48
C LYS A 66 -2.99 -19.18 17.45
N PRO A 67 -3.57 -19.85 16.43
CA PRO A 67 -2.77 -20.58 15.45
C PRO A 67 -1.85 -19.69 14.62
N HIS A 68 -2.26 -18.46 14.29
CA HIS A 68 -1.37 -17.49 13.63
C HIS A 68 -0.26 -17.03 14.56
N LEU A 69 -0.60 -16.78 15.84
CA LEU A 69 0.38 -16.37 16.85
C LEU A 69 1.45 -17.46 17.08
N ASP A 70 1.03 -18.71 17.27
CA ASP A 70 1.94 -19.85 17.48
C ASP A 70 2.88 -20.04 16.28
N GLN A 71 2.35 -19.96 15.05
CA GLN A 71 3.15 -20.03 13.83
C GLN A 71 4.18 -18.90 13.74
N ALA A 72 3.82 -17.68 14.14
CA ALA A 72 4.74 -16.56 14.14
C ALA A 72 5.85 -16.72 15.19
N VAL A 73 5.52 -17.18 16.40
CA VAL A 73 6.52 -17.50 17.43
C VAL A 73 7.50 -18.56 16.91
N GLN A 74 6.99 -19.60 16.25
CA GLN A 74 7.82 -20.65 15.65
C GLN A 74 8.75 -20.11 14.56
N LEU A 75 8.29 -19.19 13.70
CA LEU A 75 9.13 -18.54 12.67
C LEU A 75 10.30 -17.75 13.28
N THR A 76 10.17 -17.30 14.52
CA THR A 76 11.26 -16.64 15.27
C THR A 76 12.10 -17.60 16.10
N GLU A 77 11.93 -18.91 15.90
CA GLU A 77 12.59 -19.97 16.71
C GLU A 77 12.29 -19.84 18.21
N GLY A 78 11.11 -19.31 18.56
CA GLY A 78 10.72 -19.05 19.95
C GLY A 78 11.38 -17.83 20.61
N LYS A 79 12.16 -17.04 19.86
CA LYS A 79 12.86 -15.86 20.40
C LYS A 79 11.93 -14.68 20.68
N ALA A 80 10.91 -14.49 19.85
CA ALA A 80 9.96 -13.40 20.03
C ALA A 80 8.86 -13.79 21.04
N LYS A 81 8.48 -12.84 21.90
CA LYS A 81 7.34 -13.01 22.80
C LYS A 81 6.03 -13.02 22.00
N GLY A 82 5.21 -14.07 22.16
CA GLY A 82 3.85 -14.09 21.63
C GLY A 82 2.90 -13.28 22.52
N ILE A 83 2.15 -12.34 21.92
CA ILE A 83 1.23 -11.44 22.63
C ILE A 83 -0.12 -11.46 21.91
N LYS A 84 -1.22 -11.64 22.64
CA LYS A 84 -2.57 -11.64 22.03
C LYS A 84 -3.06 -10.22 21.72
N ASP A 85 -2.83 -9.28 22.64
CA ASP A 85 -3.37 -7.93 22.57
C ASP A 85 -2.29 -6.90 22.19
N PHE A 86 -2.49 -6.21 21.06
CA PHE A 86 -1.53 -5.22 20.57
C PHE A 86 -1.29 -4.06 21.55
N ARG A 87 -2.22 -3.79 22.48
CA ARG A 87 -2.07 -2.72 23.46
C ARG A 87 -0.92 -2.98 24.43
N GLU A 88 -0.61 -4.24 24.72
CA GLU A 88 0.59 -4.61 25.50
C GLU A 88 1.87 -4.26 24.75
N ILE A 89 1.91 -4.50 23.43
CA ILE A 89 3.00 -4.06 22.58
C ILE A 89 3.12 -2.54 22.63
N LEU A 90 2.00 -1.81 22.55
CA LEU A 90 2.04 -0.35 22.55
C LEU A 90 2.54 0.23 23.89
N ALA A 91 2.20 -0.42 25.01
CA ALA A 91 2.64 -0.01 26.35
C ALA A 91 4.12 -0.32 26.64
N ASP A 92 4.72 -1.31 25.95
CA ASP A 92 6.11 -1.70 26.15
C ASP A 92 7.09 -0.65 25.59
N LYS A 93 7.84 0.00 26.49
CA LYS A 93 8.83 1.03 26.17
C LYS A 93 10.12 0.49 25.57
N SER A 94 10.35 -0.83 25.61
CA SER A 94 11.52 -1.46 24.98
C SER A 94 11.35 -1.66 23.47
N ILE A 95 10.14 -1.46 22.92
CA ILE A 95 9.85 -1.64 21.50
C ILE A 95 9.95 -0.29 20.78
N ASP A 96 10.92 -0.18 19.87
CA ASP A 96 11.22 1.03 19.09
C ASP A 96 10.23 1.22 17.92
N ALA A 97 9.86 0.11 17.27
CA ALA A 97 9.07 0.13 16.05
C ALA A 97 8.04 -1.00 15.99
N VAL A 98 6.96 -0.80 15.23
CA VAL A 98 5.94 -1.82 14.98
C VAL A 98 5.68 -2.04 13.50
N CYS A 99 5.43 -3.28 13.12
CA CYS A 99 4.85 -3.66 11.83
C CYS A 99 3.37 -3.98 12.02
N ILE A 100 2.49 -3.25 11.34
CA ILE A 100 1.04 -3.47 11.36
C ILE A 100 0.65 -4.15 10.05
N SER A 101 0.18 -5.40 10.16
CA SER A 101 -0.26 -6.24 9.05
C SER A 101 -1.61 -6.91 9.34
N THR A 102 -2.45 -6.20 10.08
CA THR A 102 -3.84 -6.56 10.41
C THR A 102 -4.76 -6.38 9.19
N PRO A 103 -6.07 -6.67 9.30
CA PRO A 103 -7.03 -6.21 8.32
C PRO A 103 -7.07 -4.67 8.19
N ASP A 104 -7.46 -4.17 7.02
CA ASP A 104 -7.35 -2.75 6.65
C ASP A 104 -8.09 -1.82 7.64
N HIS A 105 -9.23 -2.26 8.19
CA HIS A 105 -10.01 -1.47 9.16
C HIS A 105 -9.27 -1.15 10.46
N TRP A 106 -8.17 -1.84 10.76
CA TRP A 106 -7.35 -1.61 11.96
C TRP A 106 -6.17 -0.66 11.74
N HIS A 107 -5.71 -0.50 10.50
CA HIS A 107 -4.45 0.16 10.18
C HIS A 107 -4.36 1.58 10.74
N ALA A 108 -5.40 2.40 10.51
CA ALA A 108 -5.40 3.79 10.93
C ALA A 108 -5.36 3.94 12.45
N TYR A 109 -6.20 3.20 13.17
CA TYR A 109 -6.23 3.24 14.63
C TYR A 109 -4.89 2.80 15.23
N MET A 110 -4.39 1.62 14.82
CA MET A 110 -3.14 1.10 15.36
C MET A 110 -1.94 2.00 15.03
N THR A 111 -1.90 2.61 13.84
CA THR A 111 -0.81 3.52 13.45
C THR A 111 -0.83 4.79 14.29
N VAL A 112 -2.00 5.40 14.50
CA VAL A 112 -2.14 6.61 15.31
C VAL A 112 -1.76 6.33 16.77
N GLU A 113 -2.24 5.24 17.36
CA GLU A 113 -1.89 4.87 18.73
C GLU A 113 -0.41 4.47 18.88
N ALA A 114 0.18 3.80 17.88
CA ALA A 114 1.61 3.52 17.88
C ALA A 114 2.45 4.81 17.81
N CYS A 115 2.02 5.78 17.00
CA CYS A 115 2.69 7.07 16.93
C CYS A 115 2.64 7.81 18.28
N LYS A 116 1.49 7.82 18.95
CA LYS A 116 1.32 8.38 20.29
C LYS A 116 2.22 7.71 21.33
N ALA A 117 2.36 6.39 21.23
CA ALA A 117 3.24 5.60 22.08
C ALA A 117 4.74 5.80 21.76
N GLY A 118 5.09 6.67 20.81
CA GLY A 118 6.48 6.98 20.48
C GLY A 118 7.15 5.99 19.53
N LYS A 119 6.37 5.13 18.85
CA LYS A 119 6.91 4.05 17.99
C LYS A 119 6.97 4.49 16.54
N ASP A 120 8.04 4.10 15.86
CA ASP A 120 8.07 4.16 14.40
C ASP A 120 7.21 3.01 13.80
N VAL A 121 6.63 3.22 12.63
CA VAL A 121 5.57 2.33 12.13
C VAL A 121 5.84 1.90 10.69
N TYR A 122 5.86 0.59 10.45
CA TYR A 122 5.60 0.01 9.14
C TYR A 122 4.12 -0.41 9.11
N VAL A 123 3.33 0.05 8.16
CA VAL A 123 1.90 -0.29 8.05
C VAL A 123 1.59 -0.84 6.67
N GLU A 124 0.92 -1.99 6.59
CA GLU A 124 0.53 -2.57 5.31
C GLU A 124 -0.45 -1.68 4.54
N LYS A 125 -0.41 -1.86 3.22
CA LYS A 125 -1.35 -1.23 2.29
C LYS A 125 -2.66 -2.03 2.22
N PRO A 126 -3.80 -1.40 1.90
CA PRO A 126 -4.04 0.05 1.95
C PRO A 126 -3.98 0.58 3.39
N VAL A 127 -3.58 1.83 3.60
CA VAL A 127 -3.30 2.31 4.97
C VAL A 127 -4.55 2.64 5.79
N CYS A 128 -5.71 2.77 5.15
CA CYS A 128 -6.97 3.11 5.80
C CYS A 128 -8.16 2.71 4.92
N VAL A 129 -9.38 2.80 5.46
CA VAL A 129 -10.62 2.50 4.72
C VAL A 129 -11.47 3.74 4.44
N THR A 130 -11.06 4.91 4.96
CA THR A 130 -11.68 6.21 4.69
C THR A 130 -10.62 7.28 4.47
N VAL A 131 -11.01 8.39 3.80
CA VAL A 131 -10.09 9.50 3.49
C VAL A 131 -9.63 10.19 4.78
N GLU A 132 -10.56 10.47 5.70
CA GLU A 132 -10.25 11.15 6.96
C GLU A 132 -9.30 10.36 7.86
N GLU A 133 -9.41 9.03 7.90
CA GLU A 133 -8.48 8.17 8.62
C GLU A 133 -7.04 8.37 8.14
N GLY A 134 -6.82 8.39 6.82
CA GLY A 134 -5.50 8.61 6.24
C GLY A 134 -4.92 9.97 6.60
N VAL A 135 -5.75 11.03 6.56
CA VAL A 135 -5.35 12.38 7.00
C VAL A 135 -4.88 12.35 8.46
N LYS A 136 -5.62 11.67 9.34
CA LYS A 136 -5.26 11.52 10.76
C LYS A 136 -3.94 10.75 10.95
N MET A 137 -3.67 9.73 10.13
CA MET A 137 -2.39 9.00 10.19
C MET A 137 -1.20 9.90 9.85
N VAL A 138 -1.31 10.73 8.81
CA VAL A 138 -0.26 11.71 8.47
C VAL A 138 -0.10 12.72 9.60
N GLN A 139 -1.20 13.27 10.11
CA GLN A 139 -1.16 14.19 11.24
C GLN A 139 -0.44 13.58 12.45
N ALA A 140 -0.73 12.32 12.80
CA ALA A 140 -0.08 11.63 13.91
C ALA A 140 1.42 11.45 13.67
N ALA A 141 1.82 10.98 12.48
CA ALA A 141 3.22 10.81 12.12
C ALA A 141 4.01 12.13 12.27
N ARG A 142 3.44 13.24 11.81
CA ARG A 142 4.06 14.57 11.93
C ARG A 142 4.07 15.08 13.38
N LYS A 143 2.92 15.05 14.06
CA LYS A 143 2.75 15.55 15.43
C LYS A 143 3.70 14.85 16.41
N TYR A 144 3.81 13.53 16.31
CA TYR A 144 4.65 12.71 17.19
C TYR A 144 6.05 12.46 16.63
N ARG A 145 6.40 13.09 15.49
CA ARG A 145 7.72 13.00 14.84
C ARG A 145 8.19 11.56 14.66
N ARG A 146 7.31 10.71 14.11
CA ARG A 146 7.56 9.28 13.87
C ARG A 146 7.81 9.02 12.39
N VAL A 147 8.67 8.07 12.11
CA VAL A 147 8.86 7.50 10.77
C VAL A 147 7.72 6.51 10.54
N VAL A 148 6.89 6.78 9.54
CA VAL A 148 5.80 5.89 9.13
C VAL A 148 5.99 5.52 7.67
N GLN A 149 6.30 4.25 7.42
CA GLN A 149 6.43 3.68 6.09
C GLN A 149 5.22 2.79 5.78
N ALA A 150 4.63 2.97 4.61
CA ALA A 150 3.55 2.13 4.14
C ALA A 150 4.04 0.99 3.23
N GLY A 151 3.36 -0.16 3.24
CA GLY A 151 3.74 -1.39 2.55
C GLY A 151 3.63 -1.39 1.01
N THR A 152 3.76 -0.25 0.33
CA THR A 152 3.86 -0.17 -1.14
C THR A 152 5.28 -0.49 -1.61
N MET A 153 5.71 -1.73 -1.35
CA MET A 153 7.08 -2.19 -1.57
C MET A 153 7.59 -2.06 -3.01
N GLN A 154 6.71 -1.95 -4.00
CA GLN A 154 7.09 -1.77 -5.41
C GLN A 154 7.94 -0.52 -5.63
N ARG A 155 7.80 0.51 -4.79
CA ARG A 155 8.66 1.71 -4.78
C ARG A 155 10.13 1.42 -4.47
N SER A 156 10.41 0.29 -3.81
CA SER A 156 11.76 -0.21 -3.54
C SER A 156 12.26 -1.21 -4.59
N GLY A 157 11.48 -1.49 -5.63
CA GLY A 157 11.91 -2.29 -6.77
C GLY A 157 12.73 -1.44 -7.76
N VAL A 158 13.98 -1.85 -8.03
CA VAL A 158 14.89 -1.08 -8.90
C VAL A 158 14.32 -0.91 -10.31
N HIS A 159 13.62 -1.90 -10.84
CA HIS A 159 13.02 -1.80 -12.17
C HIS A 159 11.80 -0.88 -12.20
N PHE A 160 11.02 -0.77 -11.11
CA PHE A 160 9.95 0.21 -10.98
C PHE A 160 10.50 1.64 -10.94
N GLN A 161 11.58 1.87 -10.19
CA GLN A 161 12.25 3.17 -10.13
C GLN A 161 12.75 3.60 -11.52
N LYS A 162 13.42 2.70 -12.24
CA LYS A 162 13.85 2.93 -13.63
C LYS A 162 12.69 3.15 -14.60
N ALA A 163 11.58 2.42 -14.45
CA ALA A 163 10.39 2.62 -15.27
C ALA A 163 9.81 4.03 -15.06
N VAL A 164 9.75 4.50 -13.80
CA VAL A 164 9.36 5.86 -13.46
C VAL A 164 10.31 6.89 -14.08
N GLU A 165 11.62 6.64 -14.05
CA GLU A 165 12.61 7.52 -14.70
C GLU A 165 12.41 7.63 -16.22
N VAL A 166 12.03 6.55 -16.90
CA VAL A 166 11.70 6.56 -18.34
C VAL A 166 10.50 7.48 -18.63
N VAL A 167 9.48 7.43 -17.78
CA VAL A 167 8.32 8.34 -17.90
C VAL A 167 8.74 9.79 -17.63
N LYS A 168 9.44 10.05 -16.52
CA LYS A 168 9.84 11.40 -16.10
C LYS A 168 10.85 12.07 -17.04
N SER A 169 11.71 11.30 -17.69
CA SER A 169 12.69 11.84 -18.65
C SER A 169 12.06 12.27 -19.98
N GLY A 170 10.78 11.92 -20.23
CA GLY A 170 10.09 12.20 -21.49
C GLY A 170 10.55 11.31 -22.65
N GLU A 171 11.22 10.20 -22.36
CA GLU A 171 11.73 9.27 -23.38
C GLU A 171 10.60 8.74 -24.27
N ILE A 172 9.49 8.31 -23.65
CA ILE A 172 8.29 7.86 -24.37
C ILE A 172 7.40 9.03 -24.84
N GLY A 173 7.86 10.28 -24.75
CA GLY A 173 7.10 11.47 -25.12
C GLY A 173 6.07 11.89 -24.07
N GLN A 174 5.08 12.66 -24.50
CA GLN A 174 4.00 13.13 -23.61
C GLN A 174 3.04 11.98 -23.34
N VAL A 175 2.94 11.55 -22.08
CA VAL A 175 1.95 10.55 -21.67
C VAL A 175 0.58 11.20 -21.58
N THR A 176 -0.40 10.66 -22.29
CA THR A 176 -1.80 11.15 -22.29
C THR A 176 -2.77 10.12 -21.72
N PHE A 177 -2.37 8.85 -21.65
CA PHE A 177 -3.19 7.77 -21.13
C PHE A 177 -2.36 6.74 -20.35
N VAL A 178 -2.89 6.32 -19.21
CA VAL A 178 -2.31 5.26 -18.38
C VAL A 178 -3.36 4.19 -18.11
N ARG A 179 -3.07 2.94 -18.43
CA ARG A 179 -3.98 1.82 -18.14
C ARG A 179 -3.41 0.99 -17.00
N THR A 180 -4.24 0.68 -16.00
CA THR A 180 -3.89 -0.29 -14.96
C THR A 180 -4.94 -1.39 -14.91
N TRP A 181 -4.50 -2.62 -14.69
CA TRP A 181 -5.44 -3.74 -14.60
C TRP A 181 -5.00 -4.81 -13.63
N ASN A 182 -5.99 -5.50 -13.06
CA ASN A 182 -5.82 -6.76 -12.35
C ASN A 182 -6.98 -7.70 -12.71
N TYR A 183 -6.65 -8.81 -13.35
CA TYR A 183 -7.62 -9.79 -13.81
C TYR A 183 -7.33 -11.17 -13.24
N SER A 184 -8.40 -11.94 -13.08
CA SER A 184 -8.36 -13.34 -12.72
C SER A 184 -9.43 -14.11 -13.47
N ASN A 185 -9.38 -15.43 -13.37
CA ASN A 185 -10.43 -16.33 -13.81
C ASN A 185 -10.87 -17.19 -12.63
N ALA A 186 -11.80 -16.67 -11.85
CA ALA A 186 -12.36 -17.32 -10.68
C ALA A 186 -13.58 -18.18 -11.07
N PRO A 187 -13.76 -19.33 -10.42
CA PRO A 187 -14.98 -20.11 -10.59
C PRO A 187 -16.21 -19.30 -10.16
N LYS A 188 -17.38 -19.62 -10.73
CA LYS A 188 -18.63 -18.89 -10.49
C LYS A 188 -18.99 -18.82 -9.01
N GLU A 189 -18.70 -19.89 -8.29
CA GLU A 189 -18.95 -20.04 -6.85
C GLU A 189 -18.04 -19.15 -6.00
N GLY A 190 -16.95 -18.62 -6.56
CA GLY A 190 -16.01 -17.74 -5.88
C GLY A 190 -15.48 -18.35 -4.57
N ILE A 191 -15.71 -17.65 -3.45
CA ILE A 191 -15.35 -18.11 -2.10
C ILE A 191 -16.51 -18.81 -1.37
N GLY A 192 -17.61 -19.12 -2.06
CA GLY A 192 -18.79 -19.75 -1.50
C GLY A 192 -19.65 -18.83 -0.62
N ASN A 193 -20.65 -19.41 0.03
CA ASN A 193 -21.63 -18.71 0.88
C ASN A 193 -21.82 -19.44 2.22
N PRO A 194 -20.78 -19.58 3.06
CA PRO A 194 -20.93 -20.23 4.35
C PRO A 194 -21.91 -19.43 5.22
N PRO A 195 -22.79 -20.10 6.00
CA PRO A 195 -23.66 -19.43 6.94
C PRO A 195 -22.84 -18.82 8.08
N ASP A 196 -23.47 -17.92 8.83
CA ASP A 196 -22.90 -17.42 10.07
C ASP A 196 -22.80 -18.57 11.09
N ALA A 197 -21.77 -18.50 11.94
CA ALA A 197 -21.46 -19.53 12.91
C ALA A 197 -20.87 -18.91 14.18
N GLN A 198 -20.57 -19.75 15.18
CA GLN A 198 -19.75 -19.33 16.31
C GLN A 198 -18.29 -19.16 15.84
N PRO A 199 -17.56 -18.14 16.36
CA PRO A 199 -16.15 -18.01 16.07
C PRO A 199 -15.36 -19.21 16.62
N PRO A 200 -14.22 -19.58 16.00
CA PRO A 200 -13.28 -20.54 16.58
C PRO A 200 -12.92 -20.15 18.02
N ALA A 201 -12.80 -21.13 18.91
CA ALA A 201 -12.55 -20.89 20.34
C ALA A 201 -11.22 -20.16 20.63
N ASP A 202 -10.28 -20.27 19.72
CA ASP A 202 -8.94 -19.68 19.73
C ASP A 202 -8.85 -18.34 18.96
N LEU A 203 -9.99 -17.81 18.49
CA LEU A 203 -10.13 -16.50 17.86
C LEU A 203 -10.86 -15.52 18.78
N ASP A 204 -10.21 -14.39 19.06
CA ASP A 204 -10.91 -13.24 19.63
C ASP A 204 -11.65 -12.45 18.55
N TRP A 205 -12.90 -12.83 18.28
CA TRP A 205 -13.69 -12.22 17.20
C TRP A 205 -14.03 -10.75 17.46
N ASP A 206 -14.29 -10.38 18.72
CA ASP A 206 -14.62 -9.00 19.06
C ASP A 206 -13.42 -8.06 18.86
N LEU A 207 -12.24 -8.50 19.30
CA LEU A 207 -11.00 -7.76 19.05
C LEU A 207 -10.57 -7.86 17.57
N TRP A 208 -10.91 -8.92 16.84
CA TRP A 208 -10.68 -8.93 15.39
C TRP A 208 -11.55 -7.87 14.67
N LEU A 209 -12.83 -7.76 15.03
CA LEU A 209 -13.74 -6.77 14.47
C LEU A 209 -13.30 -5.34 14.80
N GLY A 210 -12.94 -5.09 16.05
CA GLY A 210 -12.35 -3.81 16.42
C GLY A 210 -13.21 -2.60 16.04
N PRO A 211 -12.66 -1.58 15.35
CA PRO A 211 -13.40 -0.37 14.96
C PRO A 211 -14.48 -0.63 13.89
N ALA A 212 -14.49 -1.78 13.23
CA ALA A 212 -15.52 -2.12 12.26
C ALA A 212 -16.88 -2.41 12.95
N PRO A 213 -18.00 -2.33 12.21
CA PRO A 213 -19.32 -2.69 12.74
C PRO A 213 -19.37 -4.10 13.33
N LEU A 214 -20.21 -4.28 14.35
CA LEU A 214 -20.45 -5.60 14.93
C LEU A 214 -21.13 -6.51 13.90
N ARG A 215 -20.56 -7.69 13.67
CA ARG A 215 -21.10 -8.72 12.77
C ARG A 215 -21.03 -10.10 13.43
N PRO A 216 -22.00 -10.99 13.15
CA PRO A 216 -21.82 -12.41 13.43
C PRO A 216 -20.53 -12.92 12.78
N PHE A 217 -19.93 -13.96 13.37
CA PHE A 217 -18.79 -14.59 12.74
C PHE A 217 -19.25 -15.30 11.47
N ASN A 218 -18.53 -15.03 10.37
CA ASN A 218 -18.68 -15.71 9.10
C ASN A 218 -17.29 -16.10 8.60
N ALA A 219 -17.14 -17.36 8.14
CA ALA A 219 -15.85 -17.87 7.69
C ALA A 219 -15.23 -17.03 6.56
N ASN A 220 -16.04 -16.45 5.68
CA ASN A 220 -15.57 -15.55 4.61
C ASN A 220 -15.23 -14.15 5.11
N ARG A 221 -15.80 -13.68 6.22
CA ARG A 221 -15.41 -12.38 6.79
C ARG A 221 -14.04 -12.45 7.46
N PHE A 222 -13.75 -13.51 8.19
CA PHE A 222 -12.45 -13.71 8.83
C PHE A 222 -11.38 -14.25 7.88
N GLY A 223 -11.74 -15.16 6.98
CA GLY A 223 -10.81 -15.81 6.03
C GLY A 223 -10.01 -16.97 6.62
N VAL A 224 -10.69 -17.93 7.26
CA VAL A 224 -10.12 -19.11 7.96
C VAL A 224 -9.38 -20.13 7.07
N ASP A 225 -9.21 -19.90 5.76
CA ASP A 225 -8.47 -20.85 4.92
C ASP A 225 -6.95 -20.63 5.06
N PRO A 226 -6.20 -21.56 5.69
CA PRO A 226 -4.75 -21.42 5.88
C PRO A 226 -3.96 -21.41 4.56
N LYS A 227 -4.58 -21.82 3.44
CA LYS A 227 -4.00 -21.82 2.09
C LYS A 227 -4.37 -20.56 1.29
N ALA A 228 -5.37 -19.79 1.71
CA ALA A 228 -5.80 -18.58 1.03
C ALA A 228 -5.30 -17.30 1.72
N PHE A 229 -5.42 -16.17 1.02
CA PHE A 229 -5.42 -14.88 1.69
C PHE A 229 -6.76 -14.67 2.38
N SER A 230 -6.77 -13.96 3.51
CA SER A 230 -8.04 -13.68 4.18
C SER A 230 -9.00 -12.91 3.27
N HIS A 231 -10.25 -13.34 3.29
CA HIS A 231 -11.36 -12.86 2.48
C HIS A 231 -12.02 -11.58 3.04
N PHE A 232 -11.57 -11.05 4.20
CA PHE A 232 -12.06 -9.77 4.75
C PHE A 232 -12.06 -8.65 3.71
N ARG A 233 -11.10 -8.71 2.77
CA ARG A 233 -10.83 -7.74 1.70
C ARG A 233 -12.07 -7.45 0.84
N TRP A 234 -13.04 -8.35 0.83
CA TRP A 234 -14.22 -8.29 -0.02
C TRP A 234 -15.48 -7.73 0.62
N PHE A 235 -15.39 -7.31 1.88
CA PHE A 235 -16.51 -6.78 2.64
C PHE A 235 -16.23 -5.31 2.98
N TRP A 236 -17.20 -4.44 2.68
CA TRP A 236 -17.07 -2.99 2.81
C TRP A 236 -16.86 -2.53 4.25
N ASP A 237 -17.23 -3.35 5.23
CA ASP A 237 -16.99 -3.12 6.65
C ASP A 237 -15.49 -3.09 6.99
N TYR A 238 -14.68 -3.85 6.25
CA TYR A 238 -13.27 -4.11 6.58
C TYR A 238 -12.28 -3.55 5.55
N ALA A 239 -12.69 -3.43 4.29
CA ALA A 239 -11.80 -3.11 3.17
C ALA A 239 -12.59 -2.58 1.94
N GLY A 240 -11.91 -2.42 0.81
CA GLY A 240 -12.47 -1.86 -0.43
C GLY A 240 -12.35 -2.76 -1.67
N GLY A 241 -12.23 -4.08 -1.51
CA GLY A 241 -12.14 -5.03 -2.63
C GLY A 241 -10.83 -4.94 -3.42
N MET A 242 -10.85 -5.45 -4.66
CA MET A 242 -9.67 -5.40 -5.55
C MET A 242 -9.21 -3.95 -5.81
N MET A 243 -10.11 -2.98 -5.76
CA MET A 243 -9.79 -1.56 -5.94
C MET A 243 -8.76 -1.08 -4.90
N THR A 244 -8.93 -1.43 -3.62
CA THR A 244 -7.96 -1.04 -2.57
C THR A 244 -6.88 -2.09 -2.33
N ASP A 245 -7.11 -3.35 -2.67
CA ASP A 245 -6.12 -4.41 -2.45
C ASP A 245 -5.04 -4.46 -3.54
N TRP A 246 -5.45 -4.51 -4.81
CA TRP A 246 -4.55 -4.54 -5.97
C TRP A 246 -4.43 -3.19 -6.66
N GLY A 247 -5.50 -2.41 -6.74
CA GLY A 247 -5.46 -1.09 -7.38
C GLY A 247 -4.42 -0.18 -6.78
N ILE A 248 -4.20 -0.22 -5.47
CA ILE A 248 -3.17 0.59 -4.81
C ILE A 248 -1.77 0.26 -5.32
N HIS A 249 -1.43 -1.02 -5.54
CA HIS A 249 -0.11 -1.39 -6.07
C HIS A 249 0.16 -0.77 -7.44
N LEU A 250 -0.89 -0.60 -8.25
CA LEU A 250 -0.76 -0.10 -9.62
C LEU A 250 -0.79 1.42 -9.64
N LEU A 251 -1.80 2.02 -9.01
CA LEU A 251 -2.01 3.46 -8.99
C LEU A 251 -0.92 4.20 -8.20
N ASP A 252 -0.30 3.57 -7.20
CA ASP A 252 0.87 4.11 -6.49
C ASP A 252 2.05 4.37 -7.44
N ILE A 253 2.33 3.45 -8.38
CA ILE A 253 3.40 3.64 -9.38
C ILE A 253 3.01 4.70 -10.41
N VAL A 254 1.73 4.80 -10.77
CA VAL A 254 1.25 5.91 -11.62
C VAL A 254 1.53 7.24 -10.93
N GLN A 255 1.17 7.39 -9.66
CA GLN A 255 1.43 8.61 -8.91
C GLN A 255 2.92 8.90 -8.76
N MET A 256 3.73 7.88 -8.46
CA MET A 256 5.19 7.99 -8.39
C MET A 256 5.79 8.52 -9.71
N ALA A 257 5.24 8.13 -10.86
CA ALA A 257 5.65 8.60 -12.19
C ALA A 257 5.32 10.07 -12.46
N PHE A 258 4.31 10.62 -11.79
CA PHE A 258 3.80 11.99 -11.98
C PHE A 258 3.88 12.82 -10.69
N ASP A 259 5.00 12.70 -9.97
CA ASP A 259 5.32 13.53 -8.79
C ASP A 259 4.22 13.53 -7.71
N GLU A 260 3.65 12.35 -7.46
CA GLU A 260 2.57 12.13 -6.50
C GLU A 260 1.28 12.90 -6.79
N ALA A 261 1.03 13.25 -8.06
CA ALA A 261 -0.21 13.90 -8.48
C ALA A 261 -1.45 13.12 -8.03
N MET A 262 -2.53 13.84 -7.72
CA MET A 262 -3.83 13.27 -7.41
C MET A 262 -4.81 13.52 -8.57
N PRO A 263 -5.78 12.62 -8.80
CA PRO A 263 -6.83 12.88 -9.76
C PRO A 263 -7.76 14.01 -9.28
N SER A 264 -8.24 14.83 -10.21
CA SER A 264 -9.22 15.89 -9.96
C SER A 264 -10.66 15.42 -10.16
N ALA A 265 -10.89 14.38 -10.96
CA ALA A 265 -12.21 13.81 -11.17
C ALA A 265 -12.18 12.29 -11.35
N ILE A 266 -13.19 11.59 -10.82
CA ILE A 266 -13.25 10.14 -10.81
C ILE A 266 -14.67 9.68 -11.19
N THR A 267 -14.77 8.70 -12.09
CA THR A 267 -16.02 7.99 -12.40
C THR A 267 -15.79 6.49 -12.38
N ALA A 268 -16.81 5.72 -11.96
CA ALA A 268 -16.69 4.26 -11.90
C ALA A 268 -18.01 3.56 -12.24
N ILE A 269 -17.88 2.43 -12.92
CA ILE A 269 -18.97 1.50 -13.21
C ILE A 269 -18.49 0.09 -12.91
N GLY A 270 -19.31 -0.68 -12.20
CA GLY A 270 -19.01 -2.07 -11.89
C GLY A 270 -20.19 -2.75 -11.19
N ASN A 271 -20.11 -4.08 -11.15
CA ASN A 271 -21.04 -4.94 -10.42
C ASN A 271 -20.45 -6.35 -10.24
N LYS A 272 -21.22 -7.26 -9.63
CA LYS A 272 -21.02 -8.70 -9.73
C LYS A 272 -21.82 -9.24 -10.91
N TYR A 273 -21.16 -9.63 -11.99
CA TYR A 273 -21.81 -10.22 -13.17
C TYR A 273 -21.62 -11.73 -13.29
N TRP A 274 -20.62 -12.28 -12.62
CA TRP A 274 -20.26 -13.69 -12.68
C TRP A 274 -20.35 -14.38 -11.33
N LEU A 275 -19.71 -13.82 -10.31
CA LEU A 275 -19.58 -14.44 -8.99
C LEU A 275 -20.89 -14.46 -8.22
N THR A 276 -21.20 -15.60 -7.60
CA THR A 276 -22.42 -15.82 -6.80
C THR A 276 -22.14 -16.04 -5.32
N ASP A 277 -20.94 -15.71 -4.84
CA ASP A 277 -20.55 -15.79 -3.42
C ASP A 277 -21.08 -14.61 -2.59
N ASN A 278 -20.75 -14.58 -1.29
CA ASN A 278 -21.23 -13.57 -0.37
C ASN A 278 -20.36 -12.31 -0.32
N ARG A 279 -19.42 -12.13 -1.26
CA ARG A 279 -18.63 -10.92 -1.34
C ARG A 279 -19.48 -9.71 -1.74
N GLU A 280 -19.15 -8.54 -1.20
CA GLU A 280 -19.91 -7.30 -1.41
C GLU A 280 -19.30 -6.40 -2.50
N THR A 281 -18.03 -6.62 -2.83
CA THR A 281 -17.29 -5.83 -3.83
C THR A 281 -17.52 -6.37 -5.25
N PRO A 282 -17.45 -5.52 -6.29
CA PRO A 282 -17.67 -5.96 -7.67
C PRO A 282 -16.64 -7.01 -8.12
N ASP A 283 -17.05 -7.88 -9.05
CA ASP A 283 -16.16 -8.81 -9.74
C ASP A 283 -15.67 -8.27 -11.10
N THR A 284 -16.31 -7.20 -11.55
CA THR A 284 -16.02 -6.47 -12.78
C THR A 284 -16.18 -5.00 -12.47
N LEU A 285 -15.09 -4.24 -12.61
CA LEU A 285 -15.01 -2.84 -12.27
C LEU A 285 -14.15 -2.10 -13.30
N GLN A 286 -14.63 -0.95 -13.74
CA GLN A 286 -13.86 0.02 -14.49
C GLN A 286 -13.96 1.38 -13.80
N VAL A 287 -12.81 1.97 -13.53
CA VAL A 287 -12.68 3.32 -12.97
C VAL A 287 -11.85 4.16 -13.92
N THR A 288 -12.30 5.38 -14.17
CA THR A 288 -11.56 6.40 -14.94
C THR A 288 -11.23 7.56 -14.02
N TYR A 289 -9.98 8.00 -14.10
CA TYR A 289 -9.40 9.08 -13.33
C TYR A 289 -8.91 10.18 -14.28
N GLU A 290 -9.31 11.41 -14.01
CA GLU A 290 -8.78 12.60 -14.65
C GLU A 290 -7.63 13.13 -13.78
N TYR A 291 -6.40 13.08 -14.30
CA TYR A 291 -5.22 13.68 -13.68
C TYR A 291 -4.84 14.97 -14.43
N PRO A 292 -4.02 15.85 -13.83
CA PRO A 292 -3.44 16.97 -14.55
C PRO A 292 -2.64 16.50 -15.79
N GLY A 293 -3.23 16.64 -16.98
CA GLY A 293 -2.59 16.37 -18.27
C GLY A 293 -2.77 14.96 -18.86
N PHE A 294 -3.36 14.00 -18.13
CA PHE A 294 -3.58 12.64 -18.63
C PHE A 294 -4.80 11.97 -18.01
N LEU A 295 -5.31 10.93 -18.67
CA LEU A 295 -6.32 10.04 -18.13
C LEU A 295 -5.66 8.77 -17.61
N ALA A 296 -6.14 8.24 -16.49
CA ALA A 296 -5.78 6.91 -16.02
C ALA A 296 -7.00 6.02 -15.85
N THR A 297 -6.85 4.71 -16.01
CA THR A 297 -7.91 3.74 -15.69
C THR A 297 -7.43 2.68 -14.72
N TYR A 298 -8.35 2.18 -13.90
CA TYR A 298 -8.21 0.91 -13.20
C TYR A 298 -9.30 -0.04 -13.63
N GLU A 299 -8.90 -1.25 -14.02
CA GLU A 299 -9.80 -2.31 -14.44
C GLU A 299 -9.61 -3.55 -13.57
N ASN A 300 -10.71 -4.09 -13.07
CA ASN A 300 -10.76 -5.39 -12.44
C ASN A 300 -11.77 -6.31 -13.11
N ARG A 301 -11.39 -7.57 -13.32
CA ARG A 301 -12.25 -8.62 -13.89
C ARG A 301 -11.90 -9.94 -13.23
N ASN A 302 -12.89 -10.66 -12.70
CA ASN A 302 -12.67 -11.97 -12.11
C ASN A 302 -13.16 -13.14 -12.96
N ALA A 303 -13.76 -12.89 -14.12
CA ALA A 303 -14.28 -13.95 -15.01
C ALA A 303 -13.42 -14.20 -16.27
N ASN A 304 -12.35 -13.43 -16.48
CA ASN A 304 -11.44 -13.59 -17.62
C ASN A 304 -10.08 -12.93 -17.32
N ALA A 305 -9.01 -13.73 -17.35
CA ALA A 305 -7.66 -13.27 -17.03
C ALA A 305 -6.89 -12.70 -18.25
N GLN A 306 -7.38 -12.87 -19.47
CA GLN A 306 -6.66 -12.49 -20.68
C GLN A 306 -6.54 -10.96 -20.82
N SER A 307 -5.34 -10.50 -21.12
CA SER A 307 -4.99 -9.07 -21.18
C SER A 307 -3.90 -8.76 -22.22
N MET A 308 -3.53 -7.49 -22.29
CA MET A 308 -2.32 -6.99 -22.94
C MET A 308 -1.09 -7.74 -22.45
N PHE A 309 -0.17 -8.01 -23.39
CA PHE A 309 1.09 -8.72 -23.15
C PHE A 309 0.95 -10.12 -22.54
N GLY A 310 -0.26 -10.71 -22.53
CA GLY A 310 -0.51 -11.99 -21.85
C GLY A 310 -0.33 -11.90 -20.33
N LYS A 311 -0.45 -10.71 -19.73
CA LYS A 311 -0.20 -10.47 -18.30
C LYS A 311 -1.50 -10.20 -17.57
N SER A 312 -1.81 -11.01 -16.55
CA SER A 312 -3.06 -10.85 -15.79
C SER A 312 -3.14 -9.55 -14.97
N TYR A 313 -2.03 -8.84 -14.77
CA TYR A 313 -2.00 -7.51 -14.18
C TYR A 313 -0.86 -6.68 -14.77
N GLY A 314 -0.92 -5.36 -14.63
CA GLY A 314 0.16 -4.47 -15.04
C GLY A 314 -0.25 -3.02 -15.18
N ILE A 315 0.70 -2.22 -15.64
CA ILE A 315 0.54 -0.79 -15.92
C ILE A 315 1.08 -0.53 -17.32
N THR A 316 0.35 0.21 -18.14
CA THR A 316 0.87 0.78 -19.38
C THR A 316 0.78 2.29 -19.36
N PHE A 317 1.90 2.95 -19.68
CA PHE A 317 1.97 4.38 -19.95
C PHE A 317 2.06 4.58 -21.46
N HIS A 318 1.07 5.26 -22.04
CA HIS A 318 1.01 5.53 -23.47
C HIS A 318 1.45 6.97 -23.73
N GLY A 319 2.67 7.10 -24.25
CA GLY A 319 3.26 8.37 -24.62
C GLY A 319 3.33 8.57 -26.13
N THR A 320 3.51 9.82 -26.56
CA THR A 320 3.54 10.18 -28.00
C THR A 320 4.71 9.59 -28.79
N LYS A 321 5.73 9.03 -28.14
CA LYS A 321 6.89 8.38 -28.79
C LYS A 321 7.02 6.90 -28.46
N GLY A 322 6.20 6.36 -27.56
CA GLY A 322 6.27 4.95 -27.19
C GLY A 322 5.34 4.57 -26.05
N THR A 323 5.28 3.27 -25.81
CA THR A 323 4.53 2.68 -24.69
C THR A 323 5.50 2.06 -23.69
N LEU A 324 5.32 2.35 -22.40
CA LEU A 324 5.99 1.63 -21.32
C LEU A 324 5.00 0.68 -20.65
N PHE A 325 5.32 -0.61 -20.61
CA PHE A 325 4.65 -1.60 -19.78
C PHE A 325 5.50 -1.91 -18.54
N VAL A 326 4.88 -2.09 -17.36
CA VAL A 326 5.58 -2.54 -16.15
C VAL A 326 4.71 -3.44 -15.27
N ASP A 327 5.33 -4.51 -14.76
CA ASP A 327 4.79 -5.40 -13.72
C ASP A 327 5.88 -5.74 -12.68
N ARG A 328 5.63 -6.72 -11.79
CA ARG A 328 6.63 -7.09 -10.77
C ARG A 328 7.85 -7.84 -11.32
N SER A 329 7.78 -8.34 -12.55
CA SER A 329 8.84 -9.13 -13.20
C SER A 329 9.77 -8.28 -14.07
N LEU A 330 9.25 -7.26 -14.75
CA LEU A 330 10.01 -6.45 -15.71
C LEU A 330 9.30 -5.11 -16.00
N PHE A 331 10.02 -4.23 -16.71
CA PHE A 331 9.39 -3.25 -17.58
C PHE A 331 9.86 -3.42 -19.04
N LEU A 332 9.01 -3.01 -19.98
CA LEU A 332 9.23 -3.05 -21.42
C LEU A 332 8.92 -1.67 -22.00
N VAL A 333 9.81 -1.15 -22.84
CA VAL A 333 9.60 0.11 -23.57
C VAL A 333 9.51 -0.22 -25.05
N ILE A 334 8.39 0.13 -25.68
CA ILE A 334 8.08 -0.15 -27.08
C ILE A 334 8.01 1.19 -27.84
N PRO A 335 8.84 1.40 -28.87
CA PRO A 335 8.80 2.64 -29.64
C PRO A 335 7.52 2.76 -30.48
N GLU A 336 6.99 3.97 -30.59
CA GLU A 336 6.06 4.30 -31.67
C GLU A 336 6.78 4.33 -33.02
N LYS A 337 6.01 4.21 -34.11
CA LYS A 337 6.56 4.31 -35.45
C LYS A 337 7.29 5.64 -35.64
N GLY A 338 8.58 5.57 -35.95
CA GLY A 338 9.43 6.75 -36.20
C GLY A 338 10.14 7.31 -34.95
N ALA A 339 10.01 6.66 -33.79
CA ALA A 339 10.80 7.01 -32.61
C ALA A 339 12.30 6.67 -32.82
N SER A 340 13.17 7.42 -32.14
CA SER A 340 14.63 7.31 -32.28
C SER A 340 15.28 6.22 -31.41
N PHE A 341 14.48 5.45 -30.67
CA PHE A 341 14.96 4.40 -29.77
C PHE A 341 14.37 3.05 -30.18
N THR A 342 15.02 1.98 -29.73
CA THR A 342 14.58 0.59 -29.98
C THR A 342 13.85 0.03 -28.79
N GLU A 343 13.05 -1.00 -29.04
CA GLU A 343 12.42 -1.78 -27.96
C GLU A 343 13.47 -2.30 -26.97
N ARG A 344 13.15 -2.22 -25.67
CA ARG A 344 14.00 -2.81 -24.62
C ARG A 344 13.21 -3.33 -23.44
N GLU A 345 13.72 -4.41 -22.85
CA GLU A 345 13.21 -5.01 -21.63
C GLU A 345 14.23 -4.87 -20.50
N VAL A 346 13.75 -4.59 -19.29
CA VAL A 346 14.56 -4.60 -18.08
C VAL A 346 13.86 -5.43 -17.01
N LYS A 347 14.50 -6.52 -16.60
CA LYS A 347 13.99 -7.43 -15.57
C LYS A 347 14.20 -6.85 -14.17
N SER A 348 13.35 -7.29 -13.24
CA SER A 348 13.55 -7.06 -11.81
C SER A 348 14.92 -7.60 -11.37
N SER A 349 15.62 -6.83 -10.55
CA SER A 349 17.01 -7.10 -10.15
C SER A 349 17.20 -7.16 -8.63
N ASN A 350 16.16 -6.91 -7.84
CA ASN A 350 16.24 -6.97 -6.39
C ASN A 350 14.96 -7.54 -5.75
N ASN A 351 15.09 -7.98 -4.50
CA ASN A 351 13.92 -8.30 -3.68
C ASN A 351 13.37 -7.01 -3.07
N ALA A 352 12.30 -6.50 -3.68
CA ALA A 352 11.68 -5.25 -3.28
C ALA A 352 11.25 -5.24 -1.80
N ASN A 353 10.72 -6.35 -1.26
CA ASN A 353 10.33 -6.43 0.16
C ASN A 353 11.53 -6.25 1.10
N VAL A 354 12.65 -6.93 0.80
CA VAL A 354 13.88 -6.84 1.62
C VAL A 354 14.47 -5.43 1.54
N ALA A 355 14.53 -4.84 0.34
CA ALA A 355 14.99 -3.47 0.15
C ALA A 355 14.08 -2.44 0.85
N HIS A 356 12.78 -2.71 0.89
CA HIS A 356 11.79 -1.85 1.55
C HIS A 356 11.97 -1.83 3.07
N TRP A 357 12.25 -2.99 3.68
CA TRP A 357 12.62 -3.08 5.10
C TRP A 357 13.94 -2.38 5.40
N ALA A 358 14.97 -2.54 4.55
CA ALA A 358 16.23 -1.82 4.71
C ALA A 358 16.02 -0.30 4.70
N ASN A 359 15.19 0.22 3.79
CA ASN A 359 14.84 1.64 3.75
C ASN A 359 14.15 2.11 5.04
N PHE A 360 13.18 1.36 5.55
CA PHE A 360 12.48 1.71 6.80
C PHE A 360 13.45 1.85 7.98
N LEU A 361 14.33 0.86 8.17
CA LEU A 361 15.29 0.85 9.27
C LEU A 361 16.33 1.96 9.15
N GLU A 362 16.76 2.28 7.94
CA GLU A 362 17.65 3.42 7.69
C GLU A 362 16.95 4.76 8.00
N CYS A 363 15.68 4.90 7.61
CA CYS A 363 14.88 6.08 7.92
C CYS A 363 14.62 6.25 9.42
N ILE A 364 14.44 5.16 10.18
CA ILE A 364 14.39 5.23 11.64
C ILE A 364 15.68 5.83 12.22
N LYS A 365 16.84 5.41 11.71
CA LYS A 365 18.15 5.89 12.20
C LYS A 365 18.41 7.35 11.83
N THR A 366 18.13 7.71 10.59
CA THR A 366 18.40 9.05 10.04
C THR A 366 17.29 10.05 10.29
N ARG A 367 16.11 9.59 10.69
CA ARG A 367 14.86 10.37 10.80
C ARG A 367 14.43 11.02 9.48
N GLN A 368 14.92 10.52 8.36
CA GLN A 368 14.43 10.90 7.03
C GLN A 368 13.09 10.25 6.72
N LYS A 369 12.34 10.82 5.76
CA LYS A 369 11.11 10.22 5.26
C LYS A 369 11.45 8.95 4.44
N PRO A 370 10.69 7.86 4.60
CA PRO A 370 10.89 6.66 3.80
C PRO A 370 10.41 6.86 2.36
N VAL A 371 10.83 5.95 1.47
CA VAL A 371 10.45 5.95 0.04
C VAL A 371 8.94 5.83 -0.16
N SER A 372 8.25 5.21 0.80
CA SER A 372 6.80 5.18 0.93
C SER A 372 6.36 5.81 2.25
N ASP A 373 6.60 7.11 2.40
CA ASP A 373 6.07 7.90 3.51
C ASP A 373 4.54 7.78 3.60
N ILE A 374 4.01 7.84 4.81
CA ILE A 374 2.57 7.70 5.05
C ILE A 374 1.70 8.65 4.21
N GLU A 375 2.16 9.87 3.92
CA GLU A 375 1.41 10.83 3.11
C GLU A 375 1.33 10.42 1.65
N VAL A 376 2.40 9.81 1.15
CA VAL A 376 2.46 9.25 -0.20
C VAL A 376 1.46 8.10 -0.33
N CYS A 377 1.47 7.15 0.61
CA CYS A 377 0.52 6.04 0.53
C CYS A 377 -0.91 6.44 0.91
N GLN A 378 -1.12 7.51 1.68
CA GLN A 378 -2.45 8.10 1.87
C GLN A 378 -3.00 8.57 0.52
N ARG A 379 -2.20 9.25 -0.31
CA ARG A 379 -2.60 9.65 -1.67
C ARG A 379 -3.04 8.44 -2.49
N SER A 380 -2.24 7.38 -2.52
CA SER A 380 -2.56 6.17 -3.30
C SER A 380 -3.78 5.42 -2.77
N THR A 381 -3.91 5.31 -1.44
CA THR A 381 -5.10 4.72 -0.80
C THR A 381 -6.34 5.55 -1.12
N THR A 382 -6.23 6.88 -1.03
CA THR A 382 -7.34 7.80 -1.32
C THR A 382 -7.79 7.68 -2.77
N THR A 383 -6.87 7.57 -3.73
CA THR A 383 -7.23 7.33 -5.14
C THR A 383 -8.10 6.07 -5.30
N CYS A 384 -7.74 4.96 -4.64
CA CYS A 384 -8.55 3.74 -4.64
C CYS A 384 -9.91 3.92 -3.94
N LEU A 385 -9.92 4.62 -2.79
CA LEU A 385 -11.17 4.91 -2.07
C LEU A 385 -12.11 5.77 -2.92
N LEU A 386 -11.60 6.77 -3.64
CA LEU A 386 -12.37 7.60 -4.55
C LEU A 386 -12.99 6.78 -5.69
N GLY A 387 -12.28 5.77 -6.22
CA GLY A 387 -12.84 4.81 -7.17
C GLY A 387 -14.04 4.03 -6.60
N ASN A 388 -13.92 3.56 -5.36
CA ASN A 388 -15.03 2.89 -4.67
C ASN A 388 -16.19 3.83 -4.34
N ILE A 389 -15.89 5.08 -3.95
CA ILE A 389 -16.91 6.09 -3.67
C ILE A 389 -17.68 6.42 -4.93
N ALA A 390 -17.00 6.71 -6.05
CA ALA A 390 -17.65 6.95 -7.34
C ALA A 390 -18.55 5.79 -7.77
N LEU A 391 -18.10 4.54 -7.55
CA LEU A 391 -18.88 3.34 -7.84
C LEU A 391 -20.15 3.27 -6.99
N ARG A 392 -20.00 3.44 -5.68
CA ARG A 392 -21.08 3.25 -4.70
C ARG A 392 -22.10 4.38 -4.74
N THR A 393 -21.68 5.61 -5.04
CA THR A 393 -22.61 6.74 -5.20
C THR A 393 -23.16 6.88 -6.62
N ARG A 394 -22.56 6.22 -7.62
CA ARG A 394 -22.88 6.39 -9.05
C ARG A 394 -22.72 7.84 -9.52
N LEU A 395 -21.72 8.55 -8.97
CA LEU A 395 -21.44 9.95 -9.28
C LEU A 395 -20.09 10.10 -9.98
N ARG A 396 -19.94 11.17 -10.75
CA ARG A 396 -18.62 11.80 -10.95
C ARG A 396 -18.22 12.46 -9.65
N VAL A 397 -17.05 12.11 -9.12
CA VAL A 397 -16.48 12.67 -7.89
C VAL A 397 -15.40 13.66 -8.28
N ASP A 398 -15.67 14.95 -8.13
CA ASP A 398 -14.67 16.02 -8.32
C ASP A 398 -13.95 16.26 -7.00
N PHE A 399 -12.67 15.93 -6.95
CA PHE A 399 -11.87 15.85 -5.74
C PHE A 399 -10.89 17.03 -5.62
N ASP A 400 -10.87 17.66 -4.45
CA ASP A 400 -9.90 18.67 -4.06
C ASP A 400 -8.87 18.03 -3.10
N ALA A 401 -7.70 17.73 -3.65
CA ALA A 401 -6.60 17.11 -2.91
C ALA A 401 -5.94 18.03 -1.88
N ASN A 402 -6.07 19.35 -2.00
CA ASN A 402 -5.51 20.29 -1.03
C ASN A 402 -6.34 20.31 0.26
N ARG A 403 -7.65 20.11 0.13
CA ARG A 403 -8.61 20.10 1.25
C ARG A 403 -9.08 18.71 1.66
N TRP A 404 -8.65 17.66 0.95
CA TRP A 404 -9.09 16.27 1.15
C TRP A 404 -10.63 16.12 1.13
N THR A 405 -11.29 16.79 0.18
CA THR A 405 -12.76 16.84 0.08
C THR A 405 -13.22 16.64 -1.37
N ALA A 406 -14.52 16.40 -1.56
CA ALA A 406 -15.15 16.39 -2.88
C ALA A 406 -16.26 17.45 -2.98
N ALA A 407 -16.57 17.88 -4.21
CA ALA A 407 -17.67 18.81 -4.46
C ALA A 407 -19.02 18.19 -4.10
N GLN A 408 -19.22 16.91 -4.45
CA GLN A 408 -20.47 16.19 -4.25
C GLN A 408 -20.69 15.86 -2.76
N SER A 409 -21.79 16.35 -2.16
CA SER A 409 -22.12 16.10 -0.75
C SER A 409 -22.31 14.62 -0.42
N GLU A 410 -22.94 13.86 -1.33
CA GLU A 410 -23.16 12.42 -1.11
C GLU A 410 -21.85 11.63 -1.10
N ALA A 411 -20.88 12.00 -1.93
CA ALA A 411 -19.55 11.41 -1.90
C ALA A 411 -18.84 11.70 -0.56
N ARG A 412 -18.95 12.93 -0.05
CA ARG A 412 -18.33 13.33 1.23
C ARG A 412 -18.83 12.54 2.43
N LYS A 413 -20.08 12.06 2.42
CA LYS A 413 -20.60 11.19 3.51
C LYS A 413 -19.81 9.88 3.67
N MET A 414 -19.06 9.48 2.65
CA MET A 414 -18.22 8.28 2.64
C MET A 414 -16.74 8.56 2.93
N PHE A 415 -16.36 9.82 3.19
CA PHE A 415 -14.97 10.20 3.49
C PHE A 415 -14.59 9.85 4.93
N SER A 416 -15.57 9.51 5.75
CA SER A 416 -15.44 9.02 7.11
C SER A 416 -16.40 7.85 7.35
N ARG A 417 -16.28 7.25 8.53
CA ARG A 417 -17.16 6.19 9.02
C ARG A 417 -17.38 6.36 10.51
N GLU A 418 -18.48 5.81 11.02
CA GLU A 418 -18.65 5.63 12.44
C GLU A 418 -17.74 4.49 12.93
N GLU A 419 -16.88 4.80 13.88
CA GLU A 419 -16.00 3.82 14.53
C GLU A 419 -16.77 3.15 15.68
N ARG A 420 -16.75 1.82 15.73
CA ARG A 420 -17.40 1.09 16.82
C ARG A 420 -16.71 1.43 18.14
N LYS A 421 -17.47 1.79 19.18
CA LYS A 421 -16.91 2.02 20.52
C LYS A 421 -16.21 0.75 21.06
N PRO A 422 -15.10 0.87 21.81
CA PRO A 422 -14.49 2.12 22.30
C PRO A 422 -13.47 2.74 21.33
N TRP A 423 -13.33 2.19 20.12
CA TRP A 423 -12.32 2.58 19.16
C TRP A 423 -12.64 3.96 18.60
N LYS A 424 -11.71 4.91 18.79
CA LYS A 424 -11.85 6.25 18.24
C LYS A 424 -10.50 6.81 17.84
N ILE A 425 -10.37 7.28 16.60
CA ILE A 425 -9.11 7.88 16.13
C ILE A 425 -9.10 9.36 16.46
N VAL A 426 -8.23 9.71 17.41
CA VAL A 426 -7.95 11.08 17.86
C VAL A 426 -6.45 11.31 17.73
N VAL A 427 -6.01 12.46 17.20
CA VAL A 427 -4.58 12.75 16.97
C VAL A 427 -4.03 13.71 17.99
#